data_AF-A0A178UPX0-F1
#
_entry.id   AF-A0A178UPX0-F1
#
_cell.length_a   1.000
_cell.length_b   1.000
_cell.length_c   1.000
_cell.angle_alpha   90.00
_cell.angle_beta   90.00
_cell.angle_gamma   90.00
#
_symmetry.space_group_name_H-M   'P 1'
#
loop_
_entity.id
_entity.type
_entity.pdbx_description
1 polymer ?
#
loop_
_entity_poly.entity_id
_entity_poly.type
_entity_poly.pdbx_seq_one_letter_code
_entity_poly.pdbx_strand_id
1 'polypeptide(L)'
;MDNSPTTGSVNTSVAEKQRLAKSSLAFNCKSVTFRKLFPEYVEKYSQQQVAEEEAATQQTTTPENQDFPQKDNAKVESEKSVGLKKESIQEVGLKERRRNKKEALPGWIVLLLVSIVGVVMALPLLQL
;
A
#
# COMPACT_ATOMS: atom_id res chain seq x y z
N MET A 1 28.62 16.53 -15.12
CA MET A 1 27.79 15.32 -15.25
C MET A 1 28.38 14.50 -16.38
N ASP A 2 28.83 13.28 -16.07
CA ASP A 2 29.29 12.35 -17.09
C ASP A 2 28.05 11.78 -17.80
N ASN A 3 27.90 12.11 -19.09
CA ASN A 3 26.77 11.66 -19.91
C ASN A 3 27.23 10.65 -20.98
N SER A 4 28.32 9.92 -20.72
CA SER A 4 28.81 8.90 -21.63
C SER A 4 27.81 7.73 -21.71
N PRO A 5 27.32 7.37 -22.90
CA PRO A 5 26.41 6.24 -23.04
C PRO A 5 27.11 4.95 -22.61
N THR A 6 26.59 4.32 -21.55
CA THR A 6 27.05 3.01 -21.08
C THR A 6 25.97 1.98 -21.36
N THR A 7 26.33 0.72 -21.59
CA THR A 7 25.37 -0.37 -21.76
C THR A 7 24.39 -0.40 -20.58
N GLY A 8 23.09 -0.34 -20.88
CA GLY A 8 22.02 -0.28 -19.87
C GLY A 8 21.69 1.12 -19.35
N SER A 9 22.39 2.17 -19.80
CA SER A 9 22.03 3.56 -19.49
C SER A 9 20.75 3.98 -20.24
N VAL A 10 19.90 4.74 -19.56
CA VAL A 10 18.66 5.27 -20.11
C VAL A 10 18.68 6.79 -20.00
N ASN A 11 18.28 7.46 -21.08
CA ASN A 11 18.13 8.90 -21.09
C ASN A 11 16.74 9.28 -20.54
N THR A 12 16.72 10.00 -19.42
CA THR A 12 15.51 10.51 -18.77
C THR A 12 15.69 11.98 -18.41
N SER A 13 14.57 12.70 -18.20
CA SER A 13 14.61 14.11 -17.79
C SER A 13 15.11 14.26 -16.35
N VAL A 14 15.66 15.44 -16.01
CA VAL A 14 16.11 15.73 -14.64
C VAL A 14 14.94 15.67 -13.66
N ALA A 15 13.77 16.19 -14.05
CA ALA A 15 12.56 16.13 -13.24
C ALA A 15 12.16 14.69 -12.93
N GLU A 16 12.26 13.78 -13.92
CA GLU A 16 11.95 12.38 -13.72
C GLU A 16 12.98 11.69 -12.80
N LYS A 17 14.27 11.98 -12.95
CA LYS A 17 15.31 11.47 -12.03
C LYS A 17 15.04 11.92 -10.59
N GLN A 18 14.66 13.17 -10.39
CA GLN A 18 14.31 13.69 -9.06
C GLN A 18 13.07 13.00 -8.48
N ARG A 19 12.02 12.80 -9.30
CA ARG A 19 10.80 12.07 -8.89
C ARG A 19 11.14 10.64 -8.46
N LEU A 20 11.91 9.92 -9.27
CA LEU A 20 12.35 8.55 -8.97
C LEU A 20 13.21 8.51 -7.71
N ALA A 21 14.14 9.45 -7.54
CA ALA A 21 14.97 9.53 -6.34
C ALA A 21 14.12 9.69 -5.07
N LYS A 22 13.09 10.55 -5.09
CA LYS A 22 12.14 10.72 -3.97
C LYS A 22 11.41 9.41 -3.64
N SER A 23 10.94 8.68 -4.67
CA SER A 23 10.24 7.41 -4.49
C SER A 23 11.15 6.20 -4.18
N SER A 24 12.45 6.34 -4.43
CA SER A 24 13.40 5.22 -4.40
C SER A 24 13.54 4.61 -3.01
N LEU A 25 13.52 5.42 -1.95
CA LEU A 25 13.67 4.93 -0.58
C LEU A 25 12.51 4.03 -0.18
N ALA A 26 11.27 4.48 -0.40
CA ALA A 26 10.06 3.70 -0.15
C ALA A 26 10.04 2.38 -0.95
N PHE A 27 10.51 2.42 -2.21
CA PHE A 27 10.62 1.22 -3.03
C PHE A 27 11.64 0.22 -2.47
N ASN A 28 12.85 0.69 -2.14
CA ASN A 28 13.93 -0.15 -1.64
C ASN A 28 13.61 -0.77 -0.26
N CYS A 29 12.95 -0.02 0.64
CA CYS A 29 12.56 -0.52 1.96
C CYS A 29 11.58 -1.71 1.91
N LYS A 30 10.90 -1.96 0.78
CA LYS A 30 10.06 -3.17 0.60
C LYS A 30 10.88 -4.46 0.50
N SER A 31 12.13 -4.37 0.05
CA SER A 31 13.02 -5.52 -0.09
C SER A 31 13.61 -5.94 1.26
N VAL A 32 13.46 -7.22 1.61
CA VAL A 32 14.03 -7.78 2.85
C VAL A 32 15.55 -7.69 2.86
N THR A 33 16.19 -7.91 1.71
CA THR A 33 17.65 -7.85 1.58
C THR A 33 18.16 -6.43 1.82
N PHE A 34 17.50 -5.42 1.23
CA PHE A 34 17.84 -4.02 1.43
C PHE A 34 17.75 -3.63 2.91
N ARG A 35 16.66 -4.01 3.58
CA ARG A 35 16.47 -3.74 5.02
C ARG A 35 17.55 -4.35 5.91
N LYS A 36 18.08 -5.52 5.54
CA LYS A 36 19.14 -6.20 6.30
C LYS A 36 20.50 -5.56 6.10
N LEU A 37 20.81 -5.13 4.88
CA LEU A 37 22.10 -4.52 4.55
C LEU A 37 22.16 -3.05 4.96
N PHE A 38 21.02 -2.36 4.96
CA PHE A 38 20.92 -0.91 5.13
C PHE A 38 19.87 -0.52 6.18
N PRO A 39 20.06 -0.91 7.46
CA PRO A 39 19.09 -0.64 8.53
C PRO A 39 18.87 0.86 8.78
N GLU A 40 19.92 1.68 8.71
CA GLU A 40 19.87 3.15 8.89
C GLU A 40 18.87 3.83 7.94
N TYR A 41 18.76 3.33 6.71
CA TYR A 41 17.85 3.90 5.71
C TYR A 41 16.39 3.54 5.97
N VAL A 42 16.13 2.43 6.67
CA VAL A 42 14.79 2.06 7.11
C VAL A 42 14.33 2.98 8.23
N GLU A 43 15.21 3.29 9.18
CA GLU A 43 14.92 4.22 10.26
C GLU A 43 14.67 5.63 9.70
N LYS A 44 15.54 6.11 8.80
CA LYS A 44 15.35 7.39 8.12
C LYS A 44 14.01 7.46 7.40
N TYR A 45 13.62 6.38 6.71
CA TYR A 45 12.32 6.32 6.05
C TYR A 45 11.16 6.39 7.05
N SER A 46 11.28 5.72 8.20
CA SER A 46 10.25 5.78 9.24
C SER A 46 10.08 7.19 9.81
N GLN A 47 11.16 7.91 10.08
CA GLN A 47 11.12 9.30 10.55
C GLN A 47 10.50 10.24 9.51
N GLN A 48 10.80 10.04 8.23
CA GLN A 48 10.18 10.82 7.15
C GLN A 48 8.67 10.61 7.08
N GLN A 49 8.18 9.37 7.26
CA GLN A 49 6.74 9.10 7.26
C GLN A 49 6.03 9.77 8.45
N VAL A 50 6.64 9.75 9.64
CA VAL A 50 6.09 10.44 10.81
C VAL A 50 6.00 11.95 10.56
N ALA A 51 7.07 12.57 10.05
CA ALA A 51 7.06 13.99 9.74
C ALA A 51 6.03 14.38 8.66
N GLU A 52 5.82 13.52 7.66
CA GLU A 52 4.83 13.76 6.59
C GLU A 52 3.39 13.60 7.10
N GLU A 53 3.14 12.65 8.00
CA GLU A 53 1.84 12.47 8.67
C GLU A 53 1.51 13.65 9.61
N GLU A 54 2.51 14.13 10.36
CA GLU A 54 2.38 15.32 11.21
C GLU A 54 2.15 16.60 10.39
N ALA A 55 2.79 16.73 9.22
CA ALA A 55 2.58 17.86 8.31
C ALA A 55 1.21 17.80 7.61
N ALA A 56 0.71 16.62 7.28
CA ALA A 56 -0.61 16.43 6.68
C ALA A 56 -1.74 16.77 7.68
N THR A 57 -1.54 16.49 8.97
CA THR A 57 -2.54 16.74 10.01
C THR A 57 -2.73 18.24 10.30
N GLN A 58 -1.67 19.05 10.17
CA GLN A 58 -1.69 20.49 10.45
C GLN A 58 -2.36 21.35 9.36
N GLN A 59 -2.68 20.80 8.18
CA GLN A 59 -3.35 21.54 7.11
C GLN A 59 -4.89 21.53 7.21
N THR A 60 -5.46 20.92 8.26
CA THR A 60 -6.93 20.74 8.37
C THR A 60 -7.63 21.66 9.38
N THR A 61 -6.92 22.58 10.06
CA THR A 61 -7.56 23.50 11.03
C THR A 61 -7.09 24.94 10.90
N THR A 62 -7.82 25.75 10.12
CA THR A 62 -7.92 27.20 10.34
C THR A 62 -9.34 27.66 9.99
N PRO A 63 -10.11 28.17 10.96
CA PRO A 63 -11.41 28.80 10.73
C PRO A 63 -11.23 30.32 10.57
N GLU A 64 -11.67 30.92 9.46
CA GLU A 64 -12.08 32.34 9.51
C GLU A 64 -13.11 32.69 8.43
N ASN A 65 -13.94 33.64 8.85
CA ASN A 65 -15.18 34.14 8.30
C ASN A 65 -15.14 34.63 6.85
N GLN A 66 -16.35 34.59 6.30
CA GLN A 66 -16.79 35.16 5.03
C GLN A 66 -16.65 36.68 5.03
N ASP A 67 -15.99 37.24 4.01
CA ASP A 67 -16.50 38.40 3.28
C ASP A 67 -15.95 38.39 1.84
N PHE A 68 -16.85 38.31 0.86
CA PHE A 68 -16.62 38.36 -0.59
C PHE A 68 -17.34 39.64 -1.10
N PRO A 69 -16.97 40.31 -2.22
CA PRO A 69 -16.90 39.68 -3.56
C PRO A 69 -15.85 40.38 -4.49
N GLN A 70 -15.57 40.07 -5.76
CA GLN A 70 -16.26 39.40 -6.87
C GLN A 70 -15.24 39.20 -8.03
N LYS A 71 -15.59 38.29 -8.97
CA LYS A 71 -15.13 38.11 -10.37
C LYS A 71 -14.12 36.97 -10.60
N ASP A 72 -14.30 36.03 -11.52
CA ASP A 72 -15.39 35.69 -12.45
C ASP A 72 -15.22 34.21 -12.86
N ASN A 73 -16.34 33.49 -12.88
CA ASN A 73 -16.73 32.32 -13.67
C ASN A 73 -15.67 31.47 -14.42
N ALA A 74 -15.63 30.16 -14.14
CA ALA A 74 -16.26 29.15 -15.02
C ALA A 74 -16.02 27.69 -14.52
N LYS A 75 -17.10 27.10 -13.97
CA LYS A 75 -17.64 25.77 -14.31
C LYS A 75 -16.69 24.56 -14.37
N VAL A 76 -16.70 23.73 -13.31
CA VAL A 76 -16.83 22.26 -13.45
C VAL A 76 -17.67 21.73 -12.28
N GLU A 77 -18.96 21.48 -12.54
CA GLU A 77 -19.84 20.61 -11.76
C GLU A 77 -19.33 19.16 -11.87
N SER A 78 -19.13 18.49 -10.74
CA SER A 78 -20.07 17.59 -10.06
C SER A 78 -20.05 16.16 -10.61
N GLU A 79 -19.76 15.26 -9.68
CA GLU A 79 -20.22 13.87 -9.59
C GLU A 79 -19.81 12.91 -10.70
N LYS A 80 -19.13 11.83 -10.30
CA LYS A 80 -19.79 10.54 -10.05
C LYS A 80 -18.74 9.44 -9.86
N SER A 81 -18.94 8.72 -8.77
CA SER A 81 -18.47 7.37 -8.51
C SER A 81 -18.27 6.50 -9.76
N VAL A 82 -17.08 5.92 -9.91
CA VAL A 82 -16.92 4.62 -10.56
C VAL A 82 -15.93 3.79 -9.76
N GLY A 83 -16.46 2.77 -9.11
CA GLY A 83 -15.66 1.71 -8.51
C GLY A 83 -15.03 0.80 -9.57
N LEU A 84 -13.93 0.17 -9.14
CA LEU A 84 -13.53 -1.20 -9.43
C LEU A 84 -13.40 -1.64 -10.91
N LYS A 85 -12.16 -1.85 -11.37
CA LYS A 85 -11.80 -3.13 -12.02
C LYS A 85 -10.29 -3.42 -12.05
N LYS A 86 -10.00 -4.68 -11.75
CA LYS A 86 -8.74 -5.42 -11.93
C LYS A 86 -8.41 -5.55 -13.43
N GLU A 87 -7.11 -5.47 -13.78
CA GLU A 87 -6.41 -6.40 -14.69
C GLU A 87 -4.92 -6.00 -14.75
N SER A 88 -4.04 -6.80 -14.13
CA SER A 88 -3.18 -7.79 -14.80
C SER A 88 -2.00 -7.18 -15.56
N ILE A 89 -0.86 -7.05 -14.88
CA ILE A 89 0.43 -7.28 -15.55
C ILE A 89 1.20 -8.33 -14.77
N GLN A 90 1.53 -9.33 -15.56
CA GLN A 90 2.15 -10.60 -15.29
C GLN A 90 3.58 -10.45 -14.76
N GLU A 91 3.94 -11.45 -13.96
CA GLU A 91 5.21 -11.64 -13.28
C GLU A 91 6.45 -11.48 -14.16
N VAL A 92 7.53 -10.98 -13.55
CA VAL A 92 8.88 -11.47 -13.83
C VAL A 92 9.59 -11.67 -12.48
N GLY A 93 10.03 -12.90 -12.25
CA GLY A 93 10.16 -13.51 -10.94
C GLY A 93 11.37 -13.11 -10.08
N LEU A 94 11.17 -13.27 -8.77
CA LEU A 94 12.11 -14.04 -7.96
C LEU A 94 11.30 -14.88 -6.95
N LYS A 95 11.18 -16.18 -7.24
CA LYS A 95 10.57 -17.18 -6.35
C LYS A 95 11.52 -17.44 -5.18
N GLU A 96 11.35 -16.72 -4.06
CA GLU A 96 11.94 -17.14 -2.79
C GLU A 96 10.93 -17.98 -2.00
N ARG A 97 11.01 -19.29 -2.25
CA ARG A 97 10.32 -20.35 -1.53
C ARG A 97 10.91 -20.48 -0.13
N ARG A 98 10.14 -20.13 0.91
CA ARG A 98 10.07 -20.76 2.25
C ARG A 98 9.65 -19.73 3.30
N ARG A 99 8.38 -19.72 3.69
CA ARG A 99 7.98 -19.58 5.09
C ARG A 99 6.70 -20.38 5.29
N ASN A 100 6.83 -21.48 6.02
CA ASN A 100 5.71 -22.27 6.54
C ASN A 100 5.02 -21.39 7.59
N LYS A 101 4.22 -20.45 7.13
CA LYS A 101 3.20 -19.82 7.95
C LYS A 101 2.07 -20.83 7.98
N LYS A 102 1.86 -21.44 9.14
CA LYS A 102 0.59 -22.11 9.41
C LYS A 102 -0.44 -20.98 9.39
N GLU A 103 -1.03 -20.73 8.24
CA GLU A 103 -2.15 -19.82 8.10
C GLU A 103 -3.25 -20.42 8.98
N ALA A 104 -3.35 -19.92 10.22
CA ALA A 104 -4.35 -20.39 11.16
C ALA A 104 -5.70 -20.08 10.54
N LEU A 105 -6.53 -21.12 10.36
CA LEU A 105 -7.88 -20.94 9.89
C LEU A 105 -8.58 -19.94 10.84
N PRO A 106 -9.33 -18.96 10.30
CA PRO A 106 -10.08 -18.02 11.13
C PRO A 106 -10.88 -18.77 12.20
N GLY A 107 -10.93 -18.25 13.44
CA GLY A 107 -11.63 -18.92 14.55
C GLY A 107 -13.09 -19.28 14.24
N TRP A 108 -13.75 -18.52 13.36
CA TRP A 108 -15.11 -18.80 12.89
C TRP A 108 -15.21 -20.10 12.07
N ILE A 109 -14.18 -20.46 11.32
CA ILE A 109 -14.12 -21.73 10.60
C ILE A 109 -13.99 -22.91 11.56
N VAL A 110 -13.22 -22.76 12.65
CA VAL A 110 -13.16 -23.80 13.70
C VAL A 110 -14.53 -23.98 14.37
N LEU A 111 -15.23 -22.88 14.68
CA LEU A 111 -16.58 -22.94 15.25
C LEU A 111 -17.59 -23.61 14.29
N LEU A 112 -17.51 -23.32 12.99
CA LEU A 112 -18.33 -23.96 11.96
C LEU A 112 -18.07 -25.47 11.89
N LEU A 113 -16.80 -25.91 11.94
CA LEU A 113 -16.45 -27.33 11.91
C LEU A 113 -17.00 -28.07 13.14
N VAL A 114 -16.85 -27.50 14.34
CA VAL A 114 -17.37 -28.10 15.58
C VAL A 114 -18.90 -28.24 15.54
N SER A 115 -19.60 -27.24 14.97
CA SER A 115 -21.06 -27.30 14.81
C SER A 115 -21.51 -28.45 13.91
N ILE A 116 -20.88 -28.62 12.73
CA ILE A 116 -21.24 -29.69 11.79
C ILE A 116 -20.96 -31.07 12.39
N VAL A 117 -19.78 -31.24 13.01
CA VAL A 117 -19.42 -32.51 13.66
C VAL A 117 -20.38 -32.84 14.80
N GLY A 118 -20.78 -31.84 15.61
CA GLY A 118 -21.76 -32.02 16.67
C GLY A 118 -23.11 -32.54 16.16
N VAL A 119 -23.62 -31.97 15.05
CA VAL A 119 -24.88 -32.43 14.44
C VAL A 119 -24.76 -33.86 13.90
N VAL A 120 -23.65 -34.19 13.22
CA VAL A 120 -23.38 -35.55 12.73
C VAL A 120 -23.32 -36.57 13.88
N MET A 121 -22.73 -36.19 15.01
CA MET A 121 -22.66 -37.07 16.19
C MET A 121 -23.99 -37.18 16.94
N ALA A 122 -24.90 -36.20 16.82
CA ALA A 122 -26.23 -36.24 17.43
C ALA A 122 -27.27 -37.00 16.58
N LEU A 123 -27.07 -37.09 15.26
CA LEU A 123 -27.96 -37.82 14.34
C LEU A 123 -28.21 -39.29 14.75
N PRO A 124 -27.19 -40.09 15.14
CA PRO A 124 -27.39 -41.46 15.63
C PRO A 124 -28.19 -41.54 16.94
N LEU A 125 -28.14 -40.51 17.78
CA LEU A 125 -28.85 -40.48 19.07
C LEU A 125 -30.34 -40.17 18.92
N LEU A 126 -30.74 -39.61 17.77
CA LEU A 126 -32.13 -39.25 17.47
C LEU A 126 -32.89 -40.41 16.78
N GLN A 127 -32.20 -41.49 16.44
CA GLN A 127 -32.79 -42.72 15.88
C GLN A 127 -33.06 -43.80 16.94
N LEU A 128 -32.91 -43.47 18.23
CA LEU A 128 -33.29 -44.30 19.38
C LEU A 128 -34.63 -43.82 19.95
#